data_AF-A0A2Z6N538-F1
#
_entry.id   AF-A0A2Z6N538-F1
#
_cell.length_a   1.000
_cell.length_b   1.000
_cell.length_c   1.000
_cell.angle_alpha   90.00
_cell.angle_beta   90.00
_cell.angle_gamma   90.00
#
_symmetry.space_group_name_H-M   'P 1'
#
loop_
_entity.id
_entity.type
_entity.pdbx_description
1 polymer ?
#
loop_
_entity_poly.entity_id
_entity_poly.type
_entity_poly.pdbx_seq_one_letter_code
_entity_poly.pdbx_strand_id
1 'polypeptide(L)'
;MDSVVDSLNSAYQDFVAAAATVLEARESSSALKNTAADTALESFKQKWELFRVACDQAEEYVESVKLRIGSECLVDEATGHVDGKPGRTTLTGLPPISAVRLEQMSKAVRWLVIELQHGSGAGSSSSTLSHPSAPFDARFSEDATQ
;
A
#
# COMPACT_ATOMS: atom_id res chain seq x y z
N MET A 1 -16.99 0.20 12.68
CA MET A 1 -16.75 1.55 13.23
C MET A 1 -17.48 1.67 14.55
N ASP A 2 -18.81 1.58 14.55
CA ASP A 2 -19.63 1.70 15.76
C ASP A 2 -19.19 0.74 16.87
N SER A 3 -18.93 -0.52 16.54
CA SER A 3 -18.42 -1.51 17.50
C SER A 3 -17.08 -1.13 18.17
N VAL A 4 -16.19 -0.43 17.46
CA VAL A 4 -14.89 0.01 18.00
C VAL A 4 -15.10 1.19 18.94
N VAL A 5 -15.96 2.13 18.55
CA VAL A 5 -16.33 3.30 19.36
C VAL A 5 -17.08 2.86 20.63
N ASP A 6 -18.02 1.93 20.50
CA ASP A 6 -18.78 1.35 21.61
C ASP A 6 -17.87 0.61 22.60
N SER A 7 -16.94 -0.21 22.07
CA SER A 7 -15.94 -0.92 22.88
C SER A 7 -15.06 0.05 23.66
N LEU A 8 -14.53 1.10 22.99
CA LEU A 8 -13.71 2.12 23.62
C LEU A 8 -14.47 2.89 24.70
N ASN A 9 -15.71 3.29 24.41
CA ASN A 9 -16.56 4.00 25.37
C ASN A 9 -16.90 3.12 26.58
N SER A 10 -17.25 1.86 26.38
CA SER A 10 -17.50 0.91 27.49
C SER A 10 -16.26 0.74 28.36
N ALA A 11 -15.09 0.49 27.75
CA ALA A 11 -13.84 0.29 28.48
C ALA A 11 -13.42 1.55 29.26
N TYR A 12 -13.66 2.74 28.69
CA TYR A 12 -13.44 4.01 29.39
C TYR A 12 -14.33 4.16 30.63
N GLN A 13 -15.64 3.89 30.47
CA GLN A 13 -16.58 3.97 31.59
C GLN A 13 -16.22 2.97 32.70
N ASP A 14 -15.86 1.74 32.35
CA ASP A 14 -15.42 0.73 33.31
C ASP A 14 -14.15 1.14 34.05
N PHE A 15 -13.16 1.69 33.33
CA PHE A 15 -11.93 2.21 33.92
C PHE A 15 -12.20 3.33 34.93
N VAL A 16 -13.03 4.31 34.57
CA VAL A 16 -13.41 5.42 35.46
C VAL A 16 -14.19 4.92 36.67
N ALA A 17 -15.13 3.98 36.48
CA ALA A 17 -15.89 3.38 37.57
C ALA A 17 -15.00 2.64 38.58
N ALA A 18 -13.98 1.92 38.11
CA ALA A 18 -13.03 1.27 39.01
C ALA A 18 -12.09 2.25 39.70
N ALA A 19 -11.72 3.36 39.04
CA ALA A 19 -10.97 4.43 39.70
C ALA A 19 -11.77 5.00 40.89
N ALA A 20 -13.07 5.25 40.70
CA ALA A 20 -13.97 5.69 41.77
C ALA A 20 -14.06 4.63 42.90
N THR A 21 -14.21 3.36 42.55
CA THR A 21 -14.26 2.26 43.53
C THR A 21 -12.98 2.17 44.37
N VAL A 22 -11.81 2.43 43.78
CA VAL A 22 -10.54 2.49 44.53
C VAL A 22 -10.54 3.64 45.53
N LEU A 23 -11.02 4.82 45.14
CA LEU A 23 -11.09 5.99 46.02
C LEU A 23 -12.06 5.76 47.18
N GLU A 24 -13.24 5.21 46.91
CA GLU A 24 -14.24 4.87 47.93
C GLU A 24 -13.71 3.78 48.89
N ALA A 25 -13.05 2.74 48.37
CA ALA A 25 -12.47 1.69 49.18
C ALA A 25 -11.28 2.19 50.03
N ARG A 26 -10.51 3.15 49.51
CA ARG A 26 -9.42 3.83 50.25
C ARG A 26 -9.98 4.67 51.39
N GLU A 27 -11.04 5.42 51.17
CA GLU A 27 -11.66 6.26 52.19
C GLU A 27 -12.34 5.43 53.28
N SER A 28 -12.94 4.30 52.90
CA SER A 28 -13.56 3.35 53.83
C SER A 28 -12.56 2.50 54.62
N SER A 29 -11.29 2.48 54.19
CA SER A 29 -10.22 1.69 54.79
C SER A 29 -9.59 2.44 55.97
N SER A 30 -9.92 2.03 57.19
CA SER A 30 -9.15 2.47 58.37
C SER A 30 -7.76 1.83 58.36
N ALA A 31 -6.73 2.62 58.69
CA ALA A 31 -5.27 2.45 58.54
C ALA A 31 -4.57 1.08 58.75
N LEU A 32 -5.27 -0.02 59.07
CA LEU A 32 -4.69 -1.32 59.43
C LEU A 32 -5.14 -2.52 58.58
N LYS A 33 -6.23 -2.44 57.80
CA LYS A 33 -6.72 -3.58 56.99
C LYS A 33 -7.20 -3.11 55.62
N ASN A 34 -6.32 -3.28 54.62
CA ASN A 34 -6.51 -2.71 53.29
C ASN A 34 -7.02 -3.72 52.24
N THR A 35 -7.50 -4.90 52.63
CA THR A 35 -7.87 -5.99 51.69
C THR A 35 -8.91 -5.57 50.64
N ALA A 36 -9.88 -4.74 51.03
CA ALA A 36 -10.89 -4.21 50.11
C ALA A 36 -10.29 -3.22 49.09
N ALA A 37 -9.43 -2.32 49.56
CA ALA A 37 -8.73 -1.38 48.69
C ALA A 37 -7.72 -2.09 47.77
N ASP A 38 -7.03 -3.13 48.25
CA ASP A 38 -6.10 -3.93 47.46
C ASP A 38 -6.86 -4.69 46.34
N THR A 39 -8.03 -5.25 46.65
CA THR A 39 -8.91 -5.89 45.65
C THR A 39 -9.41 -4.89 44.61
N ALA A 40 -9.84 -3.70 45.05
CA ALA A 40 -10.26 -2.63 44.13
C ALA A 40 -9.10 -2.19 43.22
N LEU A 41 -7.87 -2.14 43.74
CA LEU A 41 -6.69 -1.72 43.01
C LEU A 41 -6.28 -2.75 41.95
N GLU A 42 -6.42 -4.05 42.23
CA GLU A 42 -6.26 -5.10 41.20
C GLU A 42 -7.35 -5.01 40.12
N SER A 43 -8.61 -4.76 40.49
CA SER A 43 -9.68 -4.57 39.50
C SER A 43 -9.45 -3.31 38.63
N PHE A 44 -8.94 -2.24 39.22
CA PHE A 44 -8.55 -1.03 38.51
C PHE A 44 -7.42 -1.30 37.51
N LYS A 45 -6.36 -2.02 37.91
CA LYS A 45 -5.28 -2.42 37.00
C LYS A 45 -5.80 -3.25 35.83
N GLN A 46 -6.70 -4.20 36.10
CA GLN A 46 -7.31 -5.01 35.05
C GLN A 46 -8.11 -4.16 34.05
N LYS A 47 -8.94 -3.24 34.54
CA LYS A 47 -9.76 -2.37 33.68
C LYS A 47 -8.93 -1.33 32.94
N TRP A 48 -7.85 -0.83 33.54
CA TRP A 48 -6.86 0.00 32.86
C TRP A 48 -6.25 -0.74 31.67
N GLU A 49 -5.86 -2.00 31.84
CA GLU A 49 -5.28 -2.79 30.76
C GLU A 49 -6.30 -3.04 29.63
N LEU A 50 -7.55 -3.34 29.98
CA LEU A 50 -8.63 -3.47 28.98
C LEU A 50 -8.87 -2.16 28.21
N PHE A 51 -8.87 -1.02 28.90
CA PHE A 51 -8.98 0.29 28.26
C PHE A 51 -7.80 0.57 27.33
N ARG A 52 -6.58 0.23 27.75
CA ARG A 52 -5.37 0.37 26.93
C ARG A 52 -5.48 -0.45 25.64
N VAL A 53 -5.90 -1.71 25.72
CA VAL A 53 -6.14 -2.57 24.55
C VAL A 53 -7.22 -1.99 23.63
N ALA A 54 -8.29 -1.41 24.19
CA ALA A 54 -9.34 -0.77 23.39
C ALA A 54 -8.80 0.49 22.66
N CYS A 55 -7.90 1.25 23.29
CA CYS A 55 -7.19 2.36 22.64
C CYS A 55 -6.30 1.87 21.49
N ASP A 56 -5.50 0.82 21.72
CA ASP A 56 -4.63 0.23 20.68
C ASP A 56 -5.48 -0.23 19.47
N GLN A 57 -6.62 -0.87 19.72
CA GLN A 57 -7.53 -1.31 18.67
C GLN A 57 -8.18 -0.15 17.91
N ALA A 58 -8.51 0.95 18.60
CA ALA A 58 -9.03 2.15 17.97
C ALA A 58 -7.97 2.82 17.09
N GLU A 59 -6.71 2.84 17.52
CA GLU A 59 -5.58 3.35 16.73
C GLU A 59 -5.38 2.50 15.46
N GLU A 60 -5.34 1.17 15.59
CA GLU A 60 -5.26 0.24 14.45
C GLU A 60 -6.40 0.48 13.45
N TYR A 61 -7.62 0.70 13.94
CA TYR A 61 -8.76 1.02 13.09
C TYR A 61 -8.55 2.31 12.30
N VAL A 62 -8.06 3.37 12.95
CA VAL A 62 -7.76 4.65 12.28
C VAL A 62 -6.66 4.47 11.24
N GLU A 63 -5.61 3.70 11.53
CA GLU A 63 -4.56 3.38 10.58
C GLU A 63 -5.07 2.57 9.38
N SER A 64 -5.93 1.59 9.62
CA SER A 64 -6.60 0.80 8.58
C SER A 64 -7.44 1.69 7.66
N VAL A 65 -8.23 2.60 8.23
CA VAL A 65 -9.03 3.57 7.45
C VAL A 65 -8.11 4.50 6.64
N LYS A 66 -7.02 4.99 7.22
CA LYS A 66 -6.01 5.81 6.54
C LYS A 66 -5.38 5.07 5.35
N LEU A 67 -5.03 3.79 5.51
CA LEU A 67 -4.49 2.97 4.42
C LEU A 67 -5.51 2.72 3.32
N ARG A 68 -6.77 2.48 3.69
CA ARG A 68 -7.87 2.33 2.72
C ARG A 68 -8.00 3.59 1.87
N ILE A 69 -8.09 4.76 2.53
CA ILE A 69 -8.18 6.07 1.85
C ILE A 69 -6.93 6.39 1.02
N GLY A 70 -5.74 6.06 1.52
CA GLY A 70 -4.50 6.24 0.77
C GLY A 70 -4.38 5.34 -0.47
N SER A 71 -4.88 4.10 -0.39
CA SER A 71 -4.82 3.14 -1.50
C SER A 71 -5.85 3.41 -2.59
N GLU A 72 -7.06 3.88 -2.24
CA GLU A 72 -8.10 4.28 -3.19
C GLU A 72 -7.77 5.59 -3.95
N CYS A 73 -6.71 6.31 -3.58
CA CYS A 73 -6.20 7.50 -4.27
C CYS A 73 -5.06 7.20 -5.27
N LEU A 74 -4.48 5.99 -5.27
CA LEU A 74 -3.34 5.64 -6.14
C LEU A 74 -3.74 4.89 -7.42
N VAL A 75 -5.04 4.79 -7.74
CA VAL A 75 -5.55 4.01 -8.88
C VAL A 75 -6.11 4.87 -10.02
N ASP A 76 -6.00 6.20 -10.02
CA ASP A 76 -6.51 6.99 -11.15
C ASP A 76 -5.51 8.02 -11.70
N GLU A 77 -4.58 7.53 -12.53
CA GLU A 77 -4.05 8.36 -13.63
C GLU A 77 -3.59 7.55 -14.86
N ALA A 78 -3.87 6.24 -14.92
CA ALA A 78 -3.47 5.41 -16.06
C ALA A 78 -4.53 4.39 -16.56
N THR A 79 -5.70 4.32 -15.92
CA THR A 79 -6.78 3.43 -16.38
C THR A 79 -8.05 4.25 -16.57
N GLY A 80 -8.20 4.83 -17.75
CA GLY A 80 -9.37 5.62 -18.11
C GLY A 80 -10.68 4.92 -17.74
N HIS A 81 -11.50 5.63 -16.99
CA HIS A 81 -12.90 5.34 -16.77
C HIS A 81 -13.60 5.19 -18.13
N VAL A 82 -13.92 3.96 -18.54
CA VAL A 82 -14.83 3.73 -19.68
C VAL A 82 -16.25 3.95 -19.16
N ASP A 83 -16.61 5.22 -18.98
CA ASP A 83 -18.01 5.60 -18.87
C ASP A 83 -18.64 5.33 -20.24
N GLY A 84 -19.71 4.55 -20.25
CA GLY A 84 -20.41 4.16 -21.44
C GLY A 84 -21.01 5.38 -22.15
N LYS A 85 -20.41 5.81 -23.26
CA LYS A 85 -21.11 6.61 -24.26
C LYS A 85 -20.69 6.19 -25.67
N PRO A 86 -21.60 5.62 -26.49
CA PRO A 86 -21.28 5.30 -27.86
C PRO A 86 -21.38 6.59 -28.68
N GLY A 87 -20.24 7.20 -28.98
CA GLY A 87 -20.25 8.42 -29.78
C GLY A 87 -18.91 9.15 -29.91
N ARG A 88 -18.05 8.62 -30.78
CA ARG A 88 -17.32 9.39 -31.80
C ARG A 88 -16.07 10.22 -31.37
N THR A 89 -14.93 9.65 -31.79
CA THR A 89 -13.73 10.25 -32.44
C THR A 89 -12.75 11.14 -31.67
N THR A 90 -11.58 10.52 -31.38
CA THR A 90 -10.20 10.96 -31.69
C THR A 90 -9.80 12.41 -31.43
N LEU A 91 -9.02 12.61 -30.36
CA LEU A 91 -7.80 13.43 -30.38
C LEU A 91 -6.73 12.78 -29.47
N THR A 92 -5.48 12.80 -29.96
CA THR A 92 -4.19 12.37 -29.35
C THR A 92 -3.98 10.86 -29.13
N GLY A 93 -3.66 10.18 -30.24
CA GLY A 93 -3.25 8.79 -30.31
C GLY A 93 -1.83 8.53 -29.81
N LEU A 94 -1.67 8.37 -28.50
CA LEU A 94 -0.57 7.57 -27.96
C LEU A 94 -1.12 6.18 -27.63
N PRO A 95 -0.59 5.10 -28.26
CA PRO A 95 -1.03 3.76 -27.92
C PRO A 95 -0.75 3.50 -26.43
N PRO A 96 -1.66 2.82 -25.70
CA PRO A 96 -1.45 2.52 -24.30
C PRO A 96 -0.10 1.82 -24.13
N ILE A 97 0.73 2.34 -23.22
CA ILE A 97 2.06 1.79 -22.94
C ILE A 97 1.84 0.39 -22.38
N SER A 98 2.03 -0.63 -23.22
CA SER A 98 1.96 -2.01 -22.76
C SER A 98 3.14 -2.26 -21.84
N ALA A 99 2.89 -2.85 -20.67
CA ALA A 99 3.93 -3.23 -19.72
C ALA A 99 5.03 -4.07 -20.41
N VAL A 100 4.63 -4.89 -21.39
CA VAL A 100 5.51 -5.67 -22.27
C VAL A 100 6.46 -4.78 -23.07
N ARG A 101 5.98 -3.68 -23.66
CA ARG A 101 6.81 -2.76 -24.44
C ARG A 101 7.80 -2.02 -23.53
N LEU A 102 7.37 -1.63 -22.33
CA LEU A 102 8.26 -0.99 -21.35
C LEU A 102 9.34 -1.97 -20.87
N GLU A 103 8.99 -3.23 -20.61
CA GLU A 103 9.93 -4.27 -20.24
C GLU A 103 10.96 -4.54 -21.35
N GLN A 104 10.50 -4.68 -22.59
CA GLN A 104 11.37 -4.91 -23.75
C GLN A 104 12.32 -3.72 -23.97
N MET A 105 11.83 -2.49 -23.84
CA MET A 105 12.66 -1.30 -23.90
C MET A 105 13.68 -1.26 -22.76
N SER A 106 13.29 -1.61 -21.53
CA SER A 106 14.22 -1.69 -20.39
C SER A 106 15.33 -2.72 -20.60
N LYS A 107 15.03 -3.82 -21.29
CA LYS A 107 15.99 -4.88 -21.62
C LYS A 107 16.95 -4.42 -22.71
N ALA A 108 16.44 -3.75 -23.75
CA ALA A 108 17.24 -3.18 -24.82
C ALA A 108 18.20 -2.08 -24.30
N VAL A 109 17.71 -1.20 -23.42
CA VAL A 109 18.54 -0.16 -22.80
C VAL A 109 19.63 -0.77 -21.92
N ARG A 110 19.32 -1.80 -21.12
CA ARG A 110 20.33 -2.51 -20.33
C ARG A 110 21.42 -3.13 -21.20
N TRP A 111 21.08 -3.71 -22.34
CA TRP A 111 22.06 -4.23 -23.30
C TRP A 111 22.94 -3.12 -23.89
N LEU A 112 22.35 -1.99 -24.27
CA LEU A 112 23.11 -0.86 -24.82
C LEU A 112 24.10 -0.27 -23.81
N VAL A 113 23.70 -0.17 -22.53
CA VAL A 113 24.60 0.28 -21.46
C VAL A 113 25.79 -0.67 -21.30
N ILE A 114 25.55 -1.98 -21.39
CA ILE A 114 26.61 -2.99 -21.34
C ILE A 114 27.55 -2.83 -22.53
N GLU A 115 27.05 -2.60 -23.75
CA GLU A 115 27.89 -2.35 -24.93
C GLU A 115 28.72 -1.08 -24.79
N LEU A 116 28.15 0.00 -24.27
CA LEU A 116 28.86 1.26 -24.06
C LEU A 116 29.93 1.15 -22.95
N GLN A 117 29.67 0.35 -21.91
CA GLN A 117 30.66 0.05 -20.87
C GLN A 117 31.82 -0.79 -21.39
N HIS A 118 31.55 -1.77 -22.28
CA HIS A 118 32.59 -2.58 -22.91
C HIS A 118 33.29 -1.85 -24.08
N GLY A 119 32.65 -0.84 -24.69
CA GLY A 119 33.20 -0.04 -25.79
C GLY A 119 34.08 1.13 -25.34
N SER A 120 34.14 1.44 -24.05
CA SER A 120 35.02 2.46 -23.49
C SER A 120 36.41 1.91 -23.16
N GLY A 121 37.04 1.24 -24.13
CA GLY A 121 38.41 0.74 -24.01
C GLY A 121 38.94 0.16 -25.33
N ALA A 122 39.97 0.81 -25.87
CA ALA A 122 40.84 0.40 -26.97
C ALA A 122 40.34 0.64 -28.41
N GLY A 123 41.14 1.44 -29.13
CA GLY A 123 41.01 1.66 -30.55
C GLY A 123 41.45 0.46 -31.40
N SER A 124 41.12 0.57 -32.69
CA SER A 124 41.67 -0.17 -33.83
C SER A 124 41.74 -1.70 -33.72
N SER A 125 40.84 -2.40 -34.43
CA SER A 125 41.13 -2.97 -35.76
C SER A 125 40.22 -4.15 -36.11
N SER A 126 39.70 -4.10 -37.34
CA SER A 126 39.42 -5.23 -38.23
C SER A 126 38.70 -6.48 -37.67
N SER A 127 37.43 -6.65 -38.03
CA SER A 127 36.99 -7.87 -38.76
C SER A 127 35.51 -7.80 -39.16
N THR A 128 35.31 -7.73 -40.48
CA THR A 128 34.30 -8.45 -41.27
C THR A 128 32.87 -8.57 -40.72
N LEU A 129 31.98 -7.85 -41.37
CA LEU A 129 30.55 -8.17 -41.51
C LEU A 129 30.33 -9.68 -41.66
N SER A 130 29.43 -10.24 -40.86
CA SER A 130 28.76 -11.51 -41.15
C SER A 130 27.40 -11.50 -40.46
N HIS A 131 26.40 -10.99 -41.17
CA HIS A 131 24.99 -11.25 -40.87
C HIS A 131 24.68 -12.71 -41.18
N PRO A 132 24.16 -13.52 -40.24
CA PRO A 132 23.54 -14.79 -40.59
C PRO A 132 22.11 -14.51 -41.07
N SER A 133 21.94 -14.41 -42.38
CA SER A 133 20.64 -14.50 -43.05
C SER A 133 20.09 -15.91 -42.89
N ALA A 134 18.83 -16.05 -42.47
CA ALA A 134 17.86 -17.06 -42.95
C ALA A 134 16.47 -16.83 -42.24
N PRO A 135 15.37 -17.49 -42.65
CA PRO A 135 14.57 -17.13 -43.83
C PRO A 135 13.04 -17.30 -43.60
N PHE A 136 12.17 -16.39 -44.04
CA PHE A 136 10.78 -16.74 -44.32
C PHE A 136 10.13 -15.69 -45.22
N ASP A 137 9.92 -16.14 -46.44
CA ASP A 137 9.15 -15.54 -47.52
C ASP A 137 7.67 -15.45 -47.11
N ALA A 138 7.18 -14.22 -46.93
CA ALA A 138 5.76 -13.89 -47.02
C ALA A 138 5.62 -12.69 -47.96
N ARG A 139 5.70 -12.98 -49.26
CA ARG A 139 5.11 -12.19 -50.34
C ARG A 139 3.74 -11.61 -49.94
N PHE A 140 3.66 -10.31 -49.62
CA PHE A 140 2.43 -9.51 -49.70
C PHE A 140 2.76 -8.01 -49.74
N SER A 141 2.55 -7.40 -50.91
CA SER A 141 2.25 -5.98 -51.24
C SER A 141 2.80 -5.73 -52.65
N GLU A 142 2.02 -5.92 -53.72
CA GLU A 142 0.90 -5.08 -54.16
C GLU A 142 1.35 -3.66 -54.55
N ASP A 143 1.42 -3.49 -55.88
CA ASP A 143 1.15 -2.29 -56.70
C ASP A 143 1.75 -0.93 -56.33
N ALA A 144 2.62 -0.40 -57.21
CA ALA A 144 2.72 1.03 -57.54
C ALA A 144 3.63 1.30 -58.77
N THR A 145 2.99 1.60 -59.90
CA THR A 145 3.31 2.67 -60.87
C THR A 145 4.78 2.96 -61.26
N GLN A 146 5.15 2.64 -62.50
CA GLN A 146 5.51 3.62 -63.55
C GLN A 146 5.51 2.96 -64.93
#